data_AF-A0A7X7JLW2-F1
#
_entry.id   AF-A0A7X7JLW2-F1
#
_cell.length_a   1.000
_cell.length_b   1.000
_cell.length_c   1.000
_cell.angle_alpha   90.00
_cell.angle_beta   90.00
_cell.angle_gamma   90.00
#
_symmetry.space_group_name_H-M   'P 1'
#
loop_
_entity.id
_entity.type
_entity.pdbx_description
1 polymer ?
#
loop_
_entity_poly.entity_id
_entity_poly.type
_entity_poly.pdbx_seq_one_letter_code
_entity_poly.pdbx_strand_id
1 'polypeptide(L)'
;MTSVLLLMTLQGSLGAFDTVYYHEYRARLVAGGARTRTELSLHAARDVVYALLFGTLPFVAWSGTWAWVLAGLIAGEIGLTLTDFAVESWSRGPEGVAPGERVTHGVMAIVYGAFLALLAPRMVEWAGRGTGFVPHDEALPRGLQLLLLVFAVGVFLSGLRDAYAALGGRKGGYPWA
;
A
#
# COMPACT_ATOMS: atom_id res chain seq x y z
N MET A 1 17.54 5.47 -7.57
CA MET A 1 16.28 5.59 -6.79
C MET A 1 15.18 6.33 -7.52
N THR A 2 15.45 7.34 -8.37
CA THR A 2 14.40 8.07 -9.11
C THR A 2 13.35 7.19 -9.81
N SER A 3 13.77 6.19 -10.60
CA SER A 3 12.83 5.29 -11.30
C SER A 3 11.97 4.44 -10.35
N VAL A 4 12.55 4.02 -9.22
CA VAL A 4 11.83 3.31 -8.15
C VAL A 4 10.70 4.20 -7.61
N LEU A 5 11.01 5.48 -7.31
CA LEU A 5 10.04 6.43 -6.80
C LEU A 5 8.97 6.82 -7.81
N LEU A 6 9.29 6.84 -9.11
CA LEU A 6 8.29 7.04 -10.17
C LEU A 6 7.30 5.89 -10.25
N LEU A 7 7.78 4.64 -10.21
CA LEU A 7 6.90 3.46 -10.15
C LEU A 7 6.07 3.45 -8.86
N MET A 8 6.66 3.86 -7.76
CA MET A 8 5.97 4.01 -6.48
C MET A 8 4.88 5.09 -6.55
N THR A 9 5.14 6.20 -7.25
CA THR A 9 4.16 7.27 -7.49
C THR A 9 2.99 6.75 -8.33
N LEU A 10 3.28 5.99 -9.39
CA LEU A 10 2.25 5.35 -10.20
C LEU A 10 1.43 4.35 -9.35
N GLN A 11 2.10 3.51 -8.56
CA GLN A 11 1.45 2.57 -7.66
C GLN A 11 0.55 3.26 -6.65
N GLY A 12 1.02 4.33 -6.02
CA GLY A 12 0.23 5.13 -5.08
C GLY A 12 -0.97 5.81 -5.74
N SER A 13 -0.84 6.23 -7.00
CA SER A 13 -1.93 6.83 -7.76
C SER A 13 -3.01 5.81 -8.12
N LEU A 14 -2.60 4.60 -8.55
CA LEU A 14 -3.51 3.49 -8.82
C LEU A 14 -4.20 3.00 -7.54
N GLY A 15 -3.46 2.85 -6.44
CA GLY A 15 -4.01 2.48 -5.14
C GLY A 15 -5.01 3.52 -4.62
N ALA A 16 -4.69 4.81 -4.72
CA ALA A 16 -5.64 5.87 -4.35
C ALA A 16 -6.91 5.83 -5.21
N PHE A 17 -6.79 5.58 -6.52
CA PHE A 17 -7.95 5.37 -7.38
C PHE A 17 -8.77 4.16 -6.95
N ASP A 18 -8.12 3.03 -6.67
CA ASP A 18 -8.77 1.80 -6.22
C ASP A 18 -9.56 2.01 -4.93
N THR A 19 -8.92 2.63 -3.93
CA THR A 19 -9.56 2.98 -2.65
C THR A 19 -10.73 3.94 -2.85
N VAL A 20 -10.54 5.07 -3.55
CA VAL A 20 -11.58 6.10 -3.65
C VAL A 20 -12.74 5.65 -4.54
N TYR A 21 -12.44 5.03 -5.68
CA TYR A 21 -13.46 4.68 -6.66
C TYR A 21 -14.10 3.33 -6.37
N TYR A 22 -13.32 2.27 -6.21
CA TYR A 22 -13.88 0.94 -6.02
C TYR A 22 -14.29 0.68 -4.58
N HIS A 23 -13.41 0.92 -3.61
CA HIS A 23 -13.70 0.56 -2.21
C HIS A 23 -14.73 1.50 -1.57
N GLU A 24 -14.55 2.81 -1.76
CA GLU A 24 -15.42 3.81 -1.15
C GLU A 24 -16.69 4.05 -1.96
N TYR A 25 -16.57 4.49 -3.21
CA TYR A 25 -17.74 4.91 -3.98
C TYR A 25 -18.60 3.74 -4.48
N ARG A 26 -17.99 2.70 -5.06
CA ARG A 26 -18.70 1.56 -5.66
C ARG A 26 -19.14 0.53 -4.62
N ALA A 27 -18.19 0.01 -3.85
CA ALA A 27 -18.42 -1.09 -2.92
C ALA A 27 -18.87 -0.64 -1.54
N ARG A 28 -18.59 0.62 -1.16
CA ARG A 28 -18.91 1.21 0.14
C ARG A 28 -18.44 0.30 1.29
N LEU A 29 -17.21 -0.20 1.20
CA LEU A 29 -16.69 -1.28 2.04
C LEU A 29 -16.88 -1.03 3.53
N VAL A 30 -16.60 0.19 3.96
CA VAL A 30 -16.72 0.61 5.36
C VAL A 30 -18.15 0.55 5.91
N ALA A 31 -19.17 0.50 5.03
CA ALA A 31 -20.58 0.30 5.39
C ALA A 31 -21.01 -1.17 5.31
N GLY A 32 -20.16 -2.08 4.83
CA GLY A 32 -20.44 -3.51 4.71
C GLY A 32 -20.52 -4.28 6.05
N GLY A 33 -20.14 -3.63 7.16
CA GLY A 33 -20.25 -4.18 8.51
C GLY A 33 -19.46 -5.48 8.71
N ALA A 34 -20.10 -6.48 9.32
CA ALA A 34 -19.43 -7.76 9.63
C ALA A 34 -18.92 -8.50 8.38
N ARG A 35 -19.55 -8.29 7.21
CA ARG A 35 -19.20 -8.97 5.95
C ARG A 35 -17.82 -8.56 5.43
N THR A 36 -17.49 -7.27 5.50
CA THR A 36 -16.26 -6.69 4.94
C THR A 36 -15.16 -6.53 5.99
N ARG A 37 -15.39 -6.93 7.25
CA ARG A 37 -14.44 -6.78 8.36
C ARG A 37 -13.06 -7.36 8.09
N THR A 38 -13.01 -8.58 7.56
CA THR A 38 -11.72 -9.26 7.29
C THR A 38 -10.94 -8.53 6.21
N GLU A 39 -11.62 -8.11 5.15
CA GLU A 39 -11.05 -7.36 4.04
C GLU A 39 -10.52 -6.00 4.51
N LEU A 40 -11.33 -5.24 5.26
CA LEU A 40 -10.90 -3.97 5.87
C LEU A 40 -9.70 -4.14 6.82
N SER A 41 -9.60 -5.28 7.52
CA SER A 41 -8.44 -5.56 8.37
C SER A 41 -7.16 -5.79 7.56
N LEU A 42 -7.28 -6.45 6.39
CA LEU A 42 -6.17 -6.63 5.46
C LEU A 42 -5.76 -5.30 4.83
N HIS A 43 -6.72 -4.49 4.41
CA HIS A 43 -6.46 -3.14 3.89
C HIS A 43 -5.72 -2.29 4.91
N ALA A 44 -6.21 -2.23 6.16
CA ALA A 44 -5.54 -1.48 7.22
C ALA A 44 -4.10 -1.95 7.45
N ALA A 45 -3.84 -3.26 7.44
CA ALA A 45 -2.49 -3.80 7.58
C ALA A 45 -1.59 -3.43 6.40
N ARG A 46 -2.11 -3.55 5.17
CA ARG A 46 -1.40 -3.17 3.93
C ARG A 46 -1.08 -1.67 3.91
N ASP A 47 -2.04 -0.85 4.31
CA ASP A 47 -1.92 0.61 4.35
C ASP A 47 -0.82 1.09 5.29
N VAL A 48 -0.61 0.40 6.43
CA VAL A 48 0.54 0.67 7.31
C VAL A 48 1.86 0.39 6.61
N VAL A 49 1.97 -0.71 5.86
CA VAL A 49 3.20 -1.00 5.11
C VAL A 49 3.43 0.07 4.04
N TYR A 50 2.42 0.40 3.24
CA TYR A 50 2.55 1.46 2.23
C TYR A 50 2.87 2.82 2.85
N ALA A 51 2.29 3.18 3.99
CA ALA A 51 2.62 4.41 4.71
C ALA A 51 4.12 4.47 5.08
N LEU A 52 4.68 3.36 5.58
CA LEU A 52 6.11 3.25 5.88
C LEU A 52 6.96 3.34 4.62
N LEU A 53 6.59 2.62 3.56
CA LEU A 53 7.34 2.63 2.30
C LEU A 53 7.34 4.06 1.72
N PHE A 54 6.17 4.67 1.54
CA PHE A 54 6.01 6.02 0.98
C PHE A 54 6.69 7.08 1.87
N GLY A 55 6.61 6.93 3.18
CA GLY A 55 7.15 7.87 4.15
C GLY A 55 8.67 7.79 4.35
N THR A 56 9.32 6.70 3.93
CA THR A 56 10.75 6.48 4.21
C THR A 56 11.61 6.30 2.95
N LEU A 57 11.18 5.50 1.97
CA LEU A 57 11.99 5.23 0.76
C LEU A 57 12.42 6.48 -0.02
N PRO A 58 11.65 7.58 -0.08
CA PRO A 58 12.10 8.80 -0.76
C PRO A 58 13.22 9.56 -0.03
N PHE A 59 13.41 9.28 1.25
CA PHE A 59 14.27 10.07 2.14
C PHE A 59 15.51 9.31 2.60
N VAL A 60 15.37 8.02 2.90
CA VAL A 60 16.43 7.20 3.48
C VAL A 60 16.53 5.83 2.84
N ALA A 61 17.75 5.32 2.76
CA ALA A 61 18.08 3.93 2.52
C ALA A 61 18.03 3.14 3.85
N TRP A 62 17.28 2.04 3.86
CA TRP A 62 17.26 1.08 4.96
C TRP A 62 18.52 0.21 4.87
N SER A 63 19.61 0.61 5.53
CA SER A 63 20.95 0.02 5.37
C SER A 63 21.27 -1.04 6.42
N GLY A 64 22.14 -1.99 6.07
CA GLY A 64 22.55 -3.13 6.90
C GLY A 64 21.37 -4.02 7.26
N THR A 65 21.19 -4.30 8.56
CA THR A 65 20.07 -5.16 9.05
C THR A 65 18.70 -4.62 8.66
N TRP A 66 18.55 -3.29 8.53
CA TRP A 66 17.26 -2.70 8.12
C TRP A 66 16.86 -3.06 6.69
N ALA A 67 17.81 -3.36 5.79
CA ALA A 67 17.48 -3.82 4.44
C ALA A 67 16.67 -5.14 4.48
N TRP A 68 17.01 -6.04 5.42
CA TRP A 68 16.29 -7.30 5.61
C TRP A 68 14.93 -7.11 6.27
N VAL A 69 14.80 -6.14 7.18
CA VAL A 69 13.50 -5.76 7.74
C VAL A 69 12.59 -5.22 6.64
N LEU A 70 13.11 -4.35 5.77
CA LEU A 70 12.38 -3.84 4.60
C LEU A 70 11.95 -5.00 3.68
N ALA A 71 12.83 -5.98 3.44
CA ALA A 71 12.49 -7.18 2.66
C ALA A 71 11.36 -7.98 3.31
N GLY A 72 11.39 -8.14 4.63
CA GLY A 72 10.31 -8.78 5.39
C GLY A 72 8.99 -8.03 5.31
N LEU A 73 9.01 -6.68 5.38
CA LEU A 73 7.82 -5.84 5.22
C LEU A 73 7.22 -6.00 3.81
N ILE A 74 8.05 -5.98 2.78
CA ILE A 74 7.61 -6.18 1.39
C ILE A 74 7.04 -7.59 1.19
N ALA A 75 7.72 -8.63 1.69
CA ALA A 75 7.21 -10.00 1.60
C ALA A 75 5.88 -10.17 2.36
N GLY A 76 5.76 -9.54 3.52
CA GLY A 76 4.53 -9.49 4.30
C GLY A 76 3.39 -8.80 3.54
N GLU A 77 3.67 -7.66 2.91
CA GLU A 77 2.70 -6.93 2.08
C GLU A 77 2.24 -7.77 0.88
N ILE A 78 3.14 -8.48 0.20
CA ILE A 78 2.77 -9.40 -0.88
C ILE A 78 1.83 -10.48 -0.34
N GLY A 79 2.15 -11.06 0.82
CA GLY A 79 1.29 -12.05 1.48
C GLY A 79 -0.09 -11.50 1.82
N LEU A 80 -0.17 -10.26 2.34
CA LEU A 80 -1.42 -9.57 2.60
C LEU A 80 -2.22 -9.37 1.32
N THR A 81 -1.60 -8.87 0.25
CA THR A 81 -2.24 -8.61 -1.04
C THR A 81 -2.75 -9.90 -1.70
N LEU A 82 -1.98 -11.00 -1.64
CA LEU A 82 -2.45 -12.30 -2.14
C LEU A 82 -3.60 -12.86 -1.30
N THR A 83 -3.56 -12.67 0.02
CA THR A 83 -4.65 -13.06 0.92
C THR A 83 -5.90 -12.23 0.65
N ASP A 84 -5.74 -10.95 0.34
CA ASP A 84 -6.81 -10.02 -0.01
C ASP A 84 -7.54 -10.47 -1.27
N PHE A 85 -6.82 -10.80 -2.34
CA PHE A 85 -7.40 -11.35 -3.57
C PHE A 85 -8.20 -12.63 -3.33
N ALA A 86 -7.73 -13.48 -2.40
CA ALA A 86 -8.51 -14.61 -1.96
C ALA A 86 -9.77 -14.11 -1.23
N VAL A 87 -9.63 -13.27 -0.21
CA VAL A 87 -10.71 -12.79 0.66
C VAL A 87 -11.84 -12.10 -0.08
N GLU A 88 -11.51 -11.21 -1.00
CA GLU A 88 -12.46 -10.47 -1.80
C GLU A 88 -13.40 -11.39 -2.59
N SER A 89 -12.92 -12.57 -3.00
CA SER A 89 -13.71 -13.54 -3.76
C SER A 89 -14.90 -14.10 -2.97
N TRP A 90 -14.86 -14.06 -1.63
CA TRP A 90 -15.97 -14.50 -0.77
C TRP A 90 -16.63 -13.36 0.04
N SER A 91 -15.90 -12.28 0.37
CA SER A 91 -16.45 -11.16 1.15
C SER A 91 -17.42 -10.30 0.34
N ARG A 92 -17.24 -10.19 -0.98
CA ARG A 92 -17.98 -9.25 -1.85
C ARG A 92 -19.39 -9.72 -2.27
N GLY A 93 -19.90 -10.81 -1.71
CA GLY A 93 -21.28 -11.28 -1.95
C GLY A 93 -21.55 -11.67 -3.42
N PRO A 94 -22.83 -11.71 -3.87
CA PRO A 94 -23.19 -12.20 -5.21
C PRO A 94 -22.68 -11.33 -6.37
N GLU A 95 -22.43 -10.05 -6.12
CA GLU A 95 -21.94 -9.11 -7.13
C GLU A 95 -20.43 -9.27 -7.38
N GLY A 96 -19.71 -9.77 -6.38
CA GLY A 96 -18.26 -9.99 -6.44
C GLY A 96 -17.46 -8.70 -6.64
N VAL A 97 -16.17 -8.87 -6.94
CA VAL A 97 -15.26 -7.78 -7.30
C VAL A 97 -15.66 -7.21 -8.66
N ALA A 98 -15.62 -5.90 -8.84
CA ALA A 98 -15.97 -5.32 -10.15
C ALA A 98 -14.94 -5.74 -11.22
N PRO A 99 -15.33 -5.98 -12.48
CA PRO A 99 -14.35 -6.31 -13.54
C PRO A 99 -13.24 -5.28 -13.69
N GLY A 100 -13.56 -3.99 -13.54
CA GLY A 100 -12.57 -2.92 -13.60
C GLY A 100 -11.62 -2.88 -12.39
N GLU A 101 -12.07 -3.29 -11.21
CA GLU A 101 -11.26 -3.42 -9.98
C GLU A 101 -10.22 -4.52 -10.20
N ARG A 102 -10.64 -5.69 -10.72
CA ARG A 102 -9.70 -6.77 -11.10
C ARG A 102 -8.65 -6.35 -12.11
N VAL A 103 -9.04 -5.58 -13.14
CA VAL A 103 -8.08 -5.05 -14.12
C VAL A 103 -7.11 -4.08 -13.44
N THR A 104 -7.61 -3.22 -12.55
CA THR A 104 -6.81 -2.28 -11.78
C THR A 104 -5.79 -3.02 -10.91
N HIS A 105 -6.20 -4.06 -10.19
CA HIS A 105 -5.31 -4.93 -9.42
C HIS A 105 -4.26 -5.62 -10.30
N GLY A 106 -4.65 -6.12 -11.48
CA GLY A 106 -3.71 -6.72 -12.42
C GLY A 106 -2.64 -5.73 -12.89
N VAL A 107 -3.03 -4.50 -13.22
CA VAL A 107 -2.09 -3.43 -13.59
C VAL A 107 -1.19 -3.06 -12.41
N MET A 108 -1.76 -2.93 -11.21
CA MET A 108 -1.00 -2.67 -9.98
C MET A 108 0.02 -3.77 -9.70
N ALA A 109 -0.32 -5.05 -9.88
CA ALA A 109 0.61 -6.15 -9.69
C ALA A 109 1.80 -6.08 -10.66
N ILE A 110 1.56 -5.68 -11.92
CA ILE A 110 2.62 -5.48 -12.92
C ILE A 110 3.53 -4.30 -12.53
N VAL A 111 2.93 -3.16 -12.16
CA VAL A 111 3.67 -1.96 -11.72
C VAL A 111 4.49 -2.27 -10.46
N TYR A 112 3.91 -2.99 -9.52
CA TYR A 112 4.58 -3.42 -8.30
C TYR A 112 5.74 -4.38 -8.58
N GLY A 113 5.55 -5.35 -9.48
CA GLY A 113 6.63 -6.23 -9.94
C GLY A 113 7.80 -5.45 -10.55
N ALA A 114 7.52 -4.44 -11.38
CA ALA A 114 8.55 -3.55 -11.92
C ALA A 114 9.24 -2.73 -10.81
N PHE A 115 8.48 -2.24 -9.83
CA PHE A 115 9.02 -1.54 -8.65
C PHE A 115 9.99 -2.45 -7.89
N LEU A 116 9.62 -3.70 -7.62
CA LEU A 116 10.47 -4.68 -6.94
C LEU A 116 11.72 -5.00 -7.74
N ALA A 117 11.61 -5.16 -9.07
CA ALA A 117 12.75 -5.43 -9.93
C ALA A 117 13.81 -4.30 -9.88
N LEU A 118 13.38 -3.05 -9.70
CA LEU A 118 14.29 -1.92 -9.57
C LEU A 118 14.77 -1.67 -8.13
N LEU A 119 13.94 -2.00 -7.12
CA LEU A 119 14.28 -1.80 -5.71
C LEU A 119 15.20 -2.91 -5.18
N ALA A 120 14.98 -4.16 -5.57
CA ALA A 120 15.71 -5.31 -5.01
C ALA A 120 17.25 -5.19 -5.15
N PRO A 121 17.82 -4.79 -6.30
CA PRO A 121 19.27 -4.58 -6.39
C PRO A 121 19.78 -3.47 -5.45
N ARG A 122 18.99 -2.42 -5.23
CA ARG A 122 19.33 -1.34 -4.28
C ARG A 122 19.31 -1.85 -2.84
N MET A 123 18.36 -2.71 -2.49
CA MET A 123 18.31 -3.34 -1.17
C MET A 123 19.50 -4.28 -0.92
N VAL A 124 19.93 -5.03 -1.94
CA VAL A 124 21.14 -5.88 -1.84
C VAL A 124 22.38 -5.01 -1.59
N GLU A 125 22.50 -3.89 -2.30
CA GLU A 125 23.57 -2.92 -2.05
C GLU A 125 23.51 -2.36 -0.62
N TRP A 126 22.32 -1.94 -0.16
CA TRP A 126 22.13 -1.40 1.18
C TRP A 126 22.39 -2.42 2.29
N ALA A 127 22.10 -3.69 2.07
CA ALA A 127 22.37 -4.77 3.01
C ALA A 127 23.88 -4.94 3.29
N GLY A 128 24.74 -4.57 2.33
CA GLY A 128 26.20 -4.59 2.49
C GLY A 128 26.79 -3.36 3.19
N ARG A 129 25.98 -2.35 3.50
CA ARG A 129 26.40 -1.10 4.18
C ARG A 129 26.27 -1.23 5.71
N GLY A 130 26.77 -0.24 6.44
CA GLY A 130 26.55 -0.12 7.88
C GLY A 130 25.06 0.02 8.25
N THR A 131 24.65 -0.55 9.39
CA THR A 131 23.24 -0.57 9.80
C THR A 131 22.72 0.81 10.18
N GLY A 132 21.66 1.27 9.52
CA GLY A 132 20.99 2.53 9.84
C GLY A 132 20.04 3.02 8.76
N PHE A 133 19.36 4.14 9.04
CA PHE A 133 18.61 4.90 8.04
C PHE A 133 19.48 6.02 7.52
N VAL A 134 19.98 5.86 6.30
CA VAL A 134 20.99 6.76 5.72
C VAL A 134 20.36 7.58 4.61
N PRO A 135 20.52 8.91 4.56
CA PRO A 135 20.07 9.71 3.43
C PRO A 135 20.64 9.17 2.10
N HIS A 136 19.91 9.32 1.01
CA HIS A 136 20.38 8.89 -0.30
C HIS A 136 21.59 9.71 -0.76
N ASP A 137 22.58 9.02 -1.33
CA ASP A 137 23.79 9.64 -1.89
C ASP A 137 23.45 10.48 -3.15
N GLU A 138 22.43 10.07 -3.89
CA GLU A 138 21.91 10.76 -5.07
C GLU A 138 20.87 11.84 -4.69
N ALA A 139 20.93 13.01 -5.34
CA ALA A 139 19.91 14.04 -5.17
C ALA A 139 18.59 13.60 -5.83
N LEU A 140 17.53 13.48 -5.02
CA LEU A 140 16.21 13.08 -5.49
C LEU A 140 15.29 14.28 -5.73
N PRO A 141 14.38 14.24 -6.73
CA PRO A 141 13.47 15.34 -7.00
C PRO A 141 12.58 15.65 -5.80
N ARG A 142 12.65 16.88 -5.29
CA ARG A 142 11.88 17.29 -4.09
C ARG A 142 10.38 17.15 -4.26
N GLY A 143 9.87 17.40 -5.47
CA GLY A 143 8.46 17.20 -5.80
C GLY A 143 8.00 15.75 -5.60
N LEU A 144 8.81 14.77 -5.99
CA LEU A 144 8.49 13.35 -5.79
C LEU A 144 8.50 12.97 -4.31
N GLN A 145 9.47 13.48 -3.54
CA GLN A 145 9.51 13.25 -2.09
C GLN A 145 8.26 13.78 -1.38
N LEU A 146 7.83 14.99 -1.73
CA LEU A 146 6.63 15.59 -1.14
C LEU A 146 5.36 14.87 -1.57
N LEU A 147 5.25 14.48 -2.84
CA LEU A 147 4.10 13.73 -3.34
C LEU A 147 3.97 12.37 -2.65
N LEU A 148 5.08 11.63 -2.50
CA LEU A 148 5.07 10.35 -1.79
C LEU A 148 4.78 10.54 -0.30
N LEU A 149 5.21 11.64 0.31
CA LEU A 149 4.80 11.97 1.68
C LEU A 149 3.29 12.23 1.79
N VAL A 150 2.68 12.88 0.80
CA VAL A 150 1.21 13.03 0.73
C VAL A 150 0.53 11.67 0.62
N PHE A 151 1.04 10.76 -0.22
CA PHE A 151 0.53 9.39 -0.29
C PHE A 151 0.70 8.64 1.04
N ALA A 152 1.84 8.77 1.73
CA ALA A 152 2.06 8.17 3.04
C ALA A 152 1.01 8.62 4.05
N VAL A 153 0.72 9.92 4.11
CA VAL A 153 -0.31 10.46 5.01
C VAL A 153 -1.70 9.99 4.59
N GLY A 154 -2.02 10.06 3.30
CA GLY A 154 -3.33 9.66 2.77
C GLY A 154 -3.64 8.19 3.03
N VAL A 155 -2.71 7.29 2.71
CA VAL A 155 -2.88 5.84 2.93
C VAL A 155 -2.90 5.50 4.42
N PHE A 156 -2.12 6.19 5.26
CA PHE A 156 -2.19 5.99 6.70
C PHE A 156 -3.56 6.37 7.28
N LEU A 157 -4.11 7.51 6.87
CA LEU A 157 -5.44 7.95 7.30
C LEU A 157 -6.54 7.01 6.78
N SER A 158 -6.40 6.51 5.55
CA SER A 158 -7.28 5.46 4.99
C SER A 158 -7.25 4.20 5.85
N GLY A 159 -6.05 3.68 6.14
CA GLY A 159 -5.89 2.47 6.95
C GLY A 159 -6.42 2.61 8.38
N LEU A 160 -6.29 3.79 9.00
CA LEU A 160 -6.92 4.06 10.30
C LEU A 160 -8.45 3.99 10.23
N ARG A 161 -9.05 4.47 9.14
CA ARG A 161 -10.50 4.40 8.93
C ARG A 161 -10.95 2.96 8.70
N ASP A 162 -10.21 2.20 7.89
CA ASP A 162 -10.50 0.79 7.64
C ASP A 162 -10.40 -0.03 8.92
N ALA A 163 -9.36 0.19 9.74
CA ALA A 163 -9.23 -0.41 11.06
C ALA A 163 -10.42 -0.05 11.98
N TYR A 164 -10.80 1.23 12.02
CA TYR A 164 -11.93 1.69 12.83
C TYR A 164 -13.26 1.06 12.40
N ALA A 165 -13.51 0.95 11.09
CA ALA A 165 -14.68 0.28 10.53
C ALA A 165 -14.65 -1.23 10.82
N ALA A 166 -13.51 -1.89 10.65
CA ALA A 166 -13.33 -3.31 10.96
C ALA A 166 -13.57 -3.63 12.44
N LEU A 167 -13.30 -2.69 13.35
CA LEU A 167 -13.58 -2.83 14.79
C LEU A 167 -15.04 -2.54 15.16
N GLY A 168 -15.92 -2.25 14.19
CA GLY A 168 -17.33 -1.96 14.41
C GLY A 168 -17.60 -0.53 14.89
N GLY A 169 -16.71 0.41 14.57
CA GLY A 169 -16.86 1.82 14.90
C GLY A 169 -18.16 2.39 14.31
N ARG A 170 -19.03 2.95 15.17
CA ARG A 170 -20.35 3.48 14.79
C ARG A 170 -20.33 4.52 13.67
N LYS A 171 -19.22 5.24 13.49
CA LYS A 171 -19.04 6.25 12.43
C LYS A 171 -18.15 5.78 11.27
N GLY A 172 -17.66 4.54 11.30
CA GLY A 172 -16.71 4.03 10.31
C GLY A 172 -17.28 4.04 8.89
N GLY A 173 -18.59 3.82 8.76
CA GLY A 173 -19.28 3.78 7.48
C GLY A 173 -19.63 5.15 6.88
N TYR A 174 -19.44 6.28 7.57
CA TYR A 174 -19.72 7.61 6.98
C TYR A 174 -18.84 7.85 5.74
N PRO A 175 -19.34 8.44 4.64
CA PRO A 175 -20.68 9.02 4.44
C PRO A 175 -21.74 8.04 3.89
N TRP A 176 -21.45 6.74 3.91
CA TRP A 176 -22.28 5.70 3.29
C TRP A 176 -23.27 5.02 4.25
N ALA A 177 -23.10 5.22 5.56
CA ALA A 177 -23.92 4.66 6.64
C ALA A 177 -25.16 5.49 6.97
#